data_AF-A0AAW5YY38-F1
#
_entry.id   AF-A0AAW5YY38-F1
#
_cell.length_a   1.000
_cell.length_b   1.000
_cell.length_c   1.000
_cell.angle_alpha   90.00
_cell.angle_beta   90.00
_cell.angle_gamma   90.00
#
_symmetry.space_group_name_H-M   'P 1'
#
loop_
_entity.id
_entity.type
_entity.pdbx_description
1 polymer ?
#
loop_
_entity_poly.entity_id
_entity_poly.type
_entity_poly.pdbx_seq_one_letter_code
_entity_poly.pdbx_strand_id
1 'polypeptide(L)' 'IYGQLRREDYEVNHKKVQRLMQKMGLFAISIRKKRKYSSYYGVQGKIKPDLIKRKFYAIIPNRHWFTDVTEFHLKDQKLY' A
#
# COMPACT_ATOMS: atom_id res chain seq x y z
N ILE A 1 19.44 4.29 -19.46
CA ILE A 1 19.64 5.12 -20.68
C ILE A 1 19.85 6.59 -20.31
N TYR A 2 18.85 7.35 -19.87
CA TYR A 2 19.05 8.77 -19.49
C TYR A 2 20.20 9.00 -18.49
N GLY A 3 20.25 8.22 -17.40
CA GLY A 3 21.33 8.34 -16.41
C GLY A 3 22.72 7.94 -16.92
N GLN A 4 22.80 7.12 -17.98
CA GLN A 4 24.06 6.76 -18.63
C GLN A 4 24.53 7.89 -19.55
N LEU A 5 23.63 8.45 -20.37
CA LEU A 5 23.92 9.61 -21.22
C LEU A 5 24.43 10.81 -20.41
N ARG A 6 23.88 11.03 -19.21
CA ARG A 6 24.37 12.09 -18.32
C ARG A 6 25.77 11.83 -17.74
N ARG A 7 26.18 10.56 -17.60
CA ARG A 7 27.56 10.21 -17.18
C ARG A 7 28.56 10.35 -18.32
N GLU A 8 28.10 10.20 -19.55
CA GLU A 8 28.84 10.43 -20.78
C GLU A 8 28.81 11.91 -21.22
N ASP A 9 28.38 12.81 -20.32
CA ASP A 9 28.33 14.27 -20.50
C ASP A 9 27.41 14.78 -21.63
N TYR A 10 26.41 13.98 -22.02
CA TYR A 10 25.39 14.42 -22.98
C TYR A 10 24.30 15.28 -22.32
N GLU A 11 24.11 16.49 -22.84
CA GLU A 11 23.02 17.39 -22.45
C GLU A 11 21.70 17.04 -23.16
N VAL A 12 20.96 16.08 -22.60
CA VAL A 12 19.67 15.64 -23.14
C VAL A 12 18.60 15.66 -22.04
N ASN A 13 17.41 16.19 -22.33
CA ASN A 13 16.29 16.16 -21.38
C ASN A 13 15.77 14.72 -21.19
N HIS A 14 15.55 14.29 -19.95
CA HIS A 14 14.99 12.97 -19.61
C HIS A 14 13.66 12.68 -20.33
N LYS A 15 12.81 13.71 -20.57
CA LYS A 15 11.56 13.59 -21.33
C LYS A 15 11.80 13.22 -22.79
N LYS A 16 12.85 13.78 -23.42
CA LYS A 16 13.23 13.49 -24.81
C LYS A 16 13.69 12.04 -24.93
N VAL A 17 14.52 11.57 -24.00
CA VAL A 17 14.96 10.17 -23.94
C VAL A 17 13.76 9.24 -23.76
N GLN A 18 12.85 9.53 -22.83
CA GLN A 18 11.66 8.73 -22.60
C GLN A 18 10.76 8.63 -23.84
N ARG A 19 10.52 9.75 -24.55
CA ARG A 19 9.72 9.76 -25.78
C ARG A 19 10.35 8.92 -26.89
N LEU A 20 11.67 8.98 -27.05
CA LEU A 20 12.40 8.17 -28.04
C LEU A 20 12.35 6.69 -27.69
N MET A 21 12.59 6.33 -26.42
CA MET A 21 12.46 4.96 -25.94
C MET A 21 11.09 4.36 -26.24
N GLN A 22 10.01 5.12 -25.99
CA GLN A 22 8.65 4.69 -26.31
C GLN A 22 8.43 4.48 -27.82
N LYS A 23 8.89 5.41 -28.66
CA LYS A 23 8.80 5.28 -30.13
C LYS A 23 9.54 4.06 -30.66
N MET A 24 10.63 3.67 -30.00
CA MET A 24 11.46 2.53 -30.38
C MET A 24 11.07 1.22 -29.68
N GLY A 25 9.99 1.22 -28.89
CA GLY A 25 9.54 0.03 -28.16
C GLY A 25 10.50 -0.44 -27.05
N LEU A 26 11.39 0.44 -26.58
CA LEU A 26 12.38 0.13 -25.54
C LEU A 26 11.74 0.29 -24.15
N PHE A 27 11.34 -0.83 -23.55
CA PHE A 27 10.75 -0.85 -22.23
C PHE A 27 11.66 -1.55 -21.22
N ALA A 28 11.61 -1.11 -19.96
CA ALA A 28 12.28 -1.83 -18.88
C ALA A 28 11.53 -3.14 -18.61
N ILE A 29 12.23 -4.27 -18.73
CA ILE A 29 11.68 -5.63 -18.53
C ILE A 29 11.15 -5.81 -17.09
N SER A 30 11.73 -5.12 -16.10
CA SER A 30 11.15 -5.05 -14.76
C SER A 30 11.28 -3.65 -14.16
N ILE A 31 10.17 -2.95 -14.05
CA ILE A 31 10.04 -1.89 -13.04
C ILE A 31 9.66 -2.64 -11.78
N ARG A 32 10.64 -2.95 -10.90
CA ARG A 32 10.32 -3.46 -9.56
C ARG A 32 9.42 -2.41 -8.89
N LYS A 33 8.11 -2.65 -8.89
CA LYS A 33 7.18 -1.89 -8.07
C LYS A 33 7.68 -2.06 -6.64
N LYS A 34 8.18 -0.98 -6.03
CA LYS A 34 8.44 -0.98 -4.59
C LYS A 34 7.08 -1.24 -3.92
N ARG A 35 6.84 -2.49 -3.50
CA ARG A 35 5.71 -2.80 -2.63
C ARG A 35 5.95 -2.04 -1.34
N LYS A 36 4.94 -1.29 -0.88
CA LYS A 36 4.96 -0.75 0.48
C LYS A 36 5.07 -1.94 1.45
N TYR A 37 5.86 -1.77 2.51
CA TYR A 37 5.96 -2.77 3.56
C TYR A 37 4.57 -3.09 4.12
N SER A 38 4.30 -4.39 4.31
CA SER A 38 3.07 -4.90 4.90
C SER A 38 3.47 -5.88 6.00
N SER A 39 3.25 -5.52 7.26
CA SER A 39 3.38 -6.42 8.39
C SER A 39 2.27 -7.47 8.44
N TYR A 40 1.21 -7.30 7.63
CA TYR A 40 0.15 -8.28 7.52
C TYR A 40 0.68 -9.54 6.81
N TYR A 41 0.87 -10.61 7.59
CA TYR A 41 1.34 -11.92 7.13
C TYR A 41 0.22 -12.76 6.47
N GLY A 42 -0.96 -12.18 6.21
CA GLY A 42 -2.14 -12.90 5.76
C GLY A 42 -3.04 -13.33 6.91
N VAL A 43 -4.08 -14.10 6.59
CA VAL A 43 -4.98 -14.68 7.59
C VAL A 43 -4.20 -15.75 8.35
N GLN A 44 -3.82 -15.45 9.60
CA GLN A 44 -3.27 -16.44 10.51
C GLN A 44 -4.37 -16.96 11.43
N GLY A 45 -4.53 -18.28 11.48
CA GLY A 45 -5.50 -18.97 12.34
C GLY A 45 -6.93 -19.04 11.78
N LYS A 46 -7.83 -19.64 12.57
CA LYS A 46 -9.25 -19.81 12.22
C LYS A 46 -10.00 -18.51 12.50
N ILE A 47 -10.44 -17.81 11.46
CA ILE A 47 -11.35 -16.67 11.59
C ILE A 47 -12.66 -17.17 12.21
N LYS A 48 -13.04 -16.62 13.37
CA LYS A 48 -14.37 -16.88 13.94
C LYS A 48 -15.43 -16.18 13.08
N PRO A 49 -16.61 -16.81 12.89
CA PRO A 49 -17.70 -16.18 12.17
C PRO A 49 -18.11 -14.87 12.86
N ASP A 50 -18.41 -13.83 12.06
CA ASP A 50 -19.00 -12.60 12.56
C ASP A 50 -20.43 -12.88 13.05
N LEU A 51 -20.59 -13.00 14.36
CA LEU A 51 -21.85 -13.29 15.02
C LEU A 51 -22.77 -12.06 15.06
N ILE A 52 -22.21 -10.85 15.02
CA ILE A 52 -22.94 -9.60 15.27
C ILE A 52 -23.41 -8.99 13.94
N LYS A 53 -22.64 -9.09 12.86
CA LYS A 53 -22.98 -8.53 11.53
C LYS A 53 -23.41 -7.06 11.61
N ARG A 54 -22.74 -6.28 12.45
CA ARG A 54 -23.06 -4.87 12.77
C ARG A 54 -24.48 -4.63 13.34
N LYS A 55 -25.12 -5.64 13.93
CA LYS A 55 -26.39 -5.49 14.65
C LYS A 55 -26.12 -5.12 16.11
N PHE A 56 -25.93 -3.84 16.36
CA PHE A 56 -25.62 -3.32 17.70
C PHE A 56 -26.86 -3.12 18.58
N TYR A 57 -28.05 -3.09 17.97
CA TYR A 57 -29.29 -2.88 18.69
C TYR A 57 -29.71 -4.13 19.49
N ALA A 58 -30.07 -3.94 20.76
CA ALA A 58 -30.67 -4.95 21.61
C ALA A 58 -31.96 -4.41 22.23
N ILE A 59 -33.01 -5.23 22.27
CA ILE A 59 -34.28 -4.89 22.94
C ILE A 59 -34.11 -4.89 24.47
N ILE A 60 -33.19 -5.73 24.98
CA ILE A 60 -32.93 -5.92 26.41
C ILE A 60 -31.46 -5.52 26.68
N PRO A 61 -31.16 -4.81 27.78
CA PRO A 61 -29.79 -4.46 28.14
C PRO A 61 -28.92 -5.71 28.34
N ASN A 62 -27.59 -5.55 28.25
CA ASN A 62 -26.59 -6.60 28.49
C ASN A 62 -26.68 -7.85 27.59
N ARG A 63 -27.30 -7.74 26.41
CA ARG A 63 -27.39 -8.84 25.45
C ARG A 63 -26.27 -8.89 24.42
N HIS A 64 -25.69 -7.73 24.10
CA HIS A 64 -24.54 -7.62 23.21
C HIS A 64 -23.43 -6.86 23.92
N TRP A 65 -22.30 -7.53 24.14
CA TRP A 65 -21.07 -6.91 24.63
C TRP A 65 -20.05 -6.93 23.49
N PHE A 66 -19.49 -5.77 23.19
CA PHE A 66 -18.49 -5.60 22.15
C PHE A 66 -17.42 -4.62 22.61
N THR A 67 -16.21 -4.81 22.09
CA THR A 67 -15.07 -3.94 22.33
C THR A 67 -14.48 -3.58 20.97
N ASP A 68 -14.40 -2.29 20.66
CA ASP A 68 -13.67 -1.78 19.52
C ASP A 68 -12.26 -1.37 19.93
N VAL A 69 -11.29 -1.62 19.05
CA VAL A 69 -9.93 -1.08 19.17
C VAL A 69 -9.85 0.07 18.18
N THR A 70 -9.62 1.27 18.70
CA THR A 70 -9.51 2.49 17.87
C THR A 70 -8.05 2.93 17.83
N GLU A 71 -7.42 2.81 16.65
CA GLU A 71 -6.06 3.32 16.44
C GLU A 71 -6.09 4.86 16.33
N PHE A 72 -5.28 5.54 17.14
CA PHE A 72 -5.07 6.98 17.03
C PHE A 72 -3.62 7.31 16.71
N HIS A 73 -3.44 8.31 15.84
CA HIS A 73 -2.12 8.73 15.37
C HIS A 73 -1.64 9.95 16.17
N LEU A 74 -0.48 9.84 16.80
CA LEU A 74 0.16 10.96 17.50
C LEU A 74 1.64 11.03 17.11
N LYS A 75 2.05 12.13 16.46
CA LYS A 75 3.46 12.49 16.18
C LYS A 75 4.30 11.29 15.70
N ASP A 76 3.86 10.68 14.59
CA ASP A 76 4.50 9.52 13.94
C ASP A 76 4.49 8.21 14.75
N GLN A 77 3.76 8.15 15.86
CA GLN A 77 3.55 6.93 16.64
C GLN A 77 2.10 6.45 16.54
N LYS A 78 1.96 5.11 16.48
CA LYS A 78 0.67 4.42 16.53
C LYS A 78 0.38 4.06 17.98
N LEU A 79 -0.74 4.53 18.50
CA LEU A 79 -1.26 4.16 19.81
C LEU A 79 -2.58 3.39 19.61
N TYR A 80 -2.76 2.34 20.40
CA TYR A 80 -3.89 1.41 20.35
C TYR A 80 -4.74 1.53 21.61
#